data_AF-A0A645GP08-F1
#
_entry.id   AF-A0A645GP08-F1
#
_cell.length_a   1.000
_cell.length_b   1.000
_cell.length_c   1.000
_cell.angle_alpha   90.00
_cell.angle_beta   90.00
_cell.angle_gamma   90.00
#
_symmetry.space_group_name_H-M   'P 1'
#
loop_
_entity.id
_entity.type
_entity.pdbx_description
1 polymer ?
#
loop_
_entity_poly.entity_id
_entity_poly.type
_entity_poly.pdbx_seq_one_letter_code
_entity_poly.pdbx_strand_id
1 'polypeptide(L)'
;MFGHDGSEQIASMLLDDANPLQAVVAQDPYGQGYNAMSVLIKAIKGEDISATQGKCQFLPGIVLSVLDKAAITAWVDTNYPG
;
A
#
# COMPACT_ATOMS: atom_id res chain seq x y z
N MET A 1 3.40 -3.50 19.56
CA MET A 1 2.44 -2.50 19.01
C MET A 1 2.09 -2.88 17.58
N PHE A 2 0.85 -2.70 17.16
CA PHE A 2 0.40 -2.88 15.78
C PHE A 2 -0.16 -1.55 15.25
N GLY A 3 0.12 -1.21 14.00
CA GLY A 3 -0.26 0.07 13.40
C GLY A 3 -0.88 -0.05 12.02
N HIS A 4 -1.40 1.07 11.53
CA HIS A 4 -1.89 1.26 10.16
C HIS A 4 -1.11 2.42 9.54
N ASP A 5 -0.94 2.38 8.22
CA ASP A 5 -0.04 3.22 7.40
C ASP A 5 1.43 2.78 7.38
N GLY A 6 2.09 3.11 6.27
CA GLY A 6 3.50 2.87 6.03
C GLY A 6 4.20 4.17 5.65
N SER A 7 5.37 4.39 6.23
CA SER A 7 6.29 5.45 5.88
C SER A 7 7.73 4.99 6.11
N GLU A 8 8.70 5.70 5.56
CA GLU A 8 10.12 5.43 5.81
C GLU A 8 10.44 5.41 7.32
N GLN A 9 9.84 6.33 8.10
CA GLN A 9 10.01 6.39 9.55
C GLN A 9 9.39 5.17 10.27
N ILE A 10 8.22 4.70 9.82
CA ILE A 10 7.59 3.50 10.40
C ILE A 10 8.38 2.24 10.04
N ALA A 11 8.92 2.18 8.81
CA ALA A 11 9.78 1.09 8.38
C ALA A 11 11.08 1.04 9.19
N SER A 12 11.72 2.18 9.47
CA SER A 12 12.92 2.23 10.32
C SER A 12 12.65 1.80 11.76
N MET A 13 11.47 2.13 12.31
CA MET A 13 11.01 1.61 13.59
C MET A 13 10.83 0.09 13.60
N LEU A 14 10.34 -0.52 12.52
CA LEU A 14 10.21 -1.99 12.42
C LEU A 14 11.55 -2.71 12.25
N LEU A 15 12.57 -2.02 11.72
CA LEU A 15 13.91 -2.60 11.54
C LEU A 15 14.73 -2.54 12.84
N ASP A 16 14.41 -1.61 13.74
CA ASP A 16 15.04 -1.44 15.06
C ASP A 16 14.51 -2.47 16.08
N ASP A 17 15.37 -3.38 16.53
CA ASP A 17 15.05 -4.42 17.51
C ASP A 17 14.74 -3.87 18.92
N ALA A 18 15.13 -2.62 19.22
CA ALA A 18 14.78 -1.96 20.48
C ALA A 18 13.37 -1.37 20.45
N ASN A 19 12.72 -1.32 19.27
CA ASN A 19 11.40 -0.75 19.11
C ASN A 19 10.28 -1.78 19.41
N PRO A 20 9.23 -1.42 20.17
CA PRO A 20 8.14 -2.34 20.48
C PRO A 20 7.15 -2.57 19.32
N LEU A 21 7.32 -1.94 18.16
CA LEU A 21 6.47 -2.12 16.98
C LEU A 21 6.70 -3.50 16.35
N GLN A 22 5.61 -4.24 16.05
CA GLN A 22 5.68 -5.64 15.62
C GLN A 22 5.23 -5.83 14.16
N ALA A 23 4.20 -5.09 13.75
CA ALA A 23 3.78 -5.01 12.35
C ALA A 23 2.92 -3.77 12.10
N VAL A 24 2.88 -3.35 10.84
CA VAL A 24 1.89 -2.40 10.31
C VAL A 24 1.28 -2.91 9.02
N VAL A 25 0.07 -2.42 8.72
CA VAL A 25 -0.53 -2.58 7.40
C VAL A 25 -0.43 -1.24 6.66
N ALA A 26 0.43 -1.18 5.66
CA ALA A 26 0.56 -0.04 4.76
C ALA A 26 -0.52 -0.09 3.67
N GLN A 27 -0.92 1.08 3.17
CA GLN A 27 -1.88 1.20 2.06
C GLN A 27 -1.15 1.16 0.72
N ASP A 28 -1.89 0.85 -0.37
CA ASP A 28 -1.43 0.98 -1.76
C ASP A 28 -2.07 2.20 -2.45
N PRO A 29 -1.59 3.44 -2.15
CA PRO A 29 -2.16 4.64 -2.76
C PRO A 29 -1.90 4.71 -4.27
N TYR A 30 -0.80 4.13 -4.75
CA TYR A 30 -0.48 4.10 -6.18
C TYR A 30 -1.48 3.25 -6.95
N GLY A 31 -1.73 2.01 -6.52
CA GLY A 31 -2.70 1.12 -7.15
C GLY A 31 -4.12 1.66 -7.09
N GLN A 32 -4.48 2.33 -5.99
CA GLN A 32 -5.77 3.03 -5.87
C GLN A 32 -5.92 4.12 -6.94
N GLY A 33 -4.93 4.99 -7.08
CA GLY A 33 -4.92 6.05 -8.10
C GLY A 33 -4.93 5.50 -9.53
N TYR A 34 -4.09 4.50 -9.81
CA TYR A 34 -4.00 3.87 -11.12
C TYR A 34 -5.33 3.23 -11.54
N ASN A 35 -5.98 2.49 -10.63
CA ASN A 35 -7.27 1.86 -10.90
C ASN A 35 -8.37 2.90 -11.10
N ALA A 36 -8.40 3.95 -10.28
CA ALA A 36 -9.36 5.04 -10.43
C ALA A 36 -9.25 5.71 -11.81
N MET A 37 -8.03 6.06 -12.24
CA MET A 37 -7.80 6.68 -13.55
C MET A 37 -8.10 5.72 -14.71
N SER A 38 -7.76 4.44 -14.56
CA SER A 38 -8.07 3.42 -15.57
C SER A 38 -9.59 3.26 -15.78
N VAL A 39 -10.37 3.23 -14.70
CA VAL A 39 -11.84 3.19 -14.77
C VAL A 39 -12.41 4.47 -15.40
N LEU A 40 -11.87 5.63 -15.04
CA LEU A 40 -12.29 6.91 -15.62
C LEU A 40 -12.07 6.95 -17.13
N ILE A 41 -10.89 6.54 -17.60
CA ILE A 41 -10.56 6.49 -19.04
C ILE A 41 -11.50 5.55 -19.78
N LYS A 42 -11.78 4.35 -19.22
CA LYS A 42 -12.74 3.40 -19.79
C LYS A 42 -14.14 4.00 -19.92
N ALA A 43 -14.60 4.70 -18.88
CA ALA A 43 -15.89 5.38 -18.88
C ALA A 43 -15.97 6.46 -20.00
N ILE A 44 -14.92 7.27 -20.14
CA ILE A 44 -14.82 8.30 -21.20
C ILE A 44 -14.86 7.67 -22.60
N LYS A 45 -14.23 6.51 -22.78
CA LYS A 45 -14.21 5.77 -24.05
C LYS A 45 -15.52 5.02 -24.34
N GLY A 46 -16.50 5.06 -23.45
CA GLY A 46 -17.77 4.32 -23.59
C GLY A 46 -17.63 2.81 -23.39
N GLU A 47 -16.56 2.36 -22.72
CA GLU A 47 -16.36 0.95 -22.39
C GLU A 47 -17.23 0.54 -21.18
N ASP A 48 -17.48 -0.76 -21.02
CA ASP A 48 -18.26 -1.28 -19.89
C ASP A 48 -17.50 -1.10 -18.57
N ILE A 49 -18.13 -0.39 -17.64
CA ILE A 49 -17.65 -0.14 -16.27
C ILE A 49 -18.64 -0.64 -15.21
N SER A 50 -19.64 -1.46 -15.57
CA SER A 50 -20.68 -1.96 -14.65
C SER A 50 -20.11 -2.72 -13.44
N ALA A 51 -18.92 -3.29 -13.59
CA ALA A 51 -18.18 -3.93 -12.50
C ALA A 51 -17.76 -2.96 -11.39
N THR A 52 -17.54 -1.68 -11.69
CA THR A 52 -17.00 -0.66 -10.76
C THR A 52 -17.97 0.49 -10.49
N GLN A 53 -18.98 0.69 -11.34
CA GLN A 53 -19.93 1.79 -11.22
C GLN A 53 -20.71 1.73 -9.90
N GLY A 54 -20.62 2.80 -9.09
CA GLY A 54 -21.32 2.92 -7.81
C GLY A 54 -20.83 1.97 -6.71
N LYS A 55 -19.67 1.32 -6.89
CA LYS A 55 -19.12 0.34 -5.95
C LYS A 55 -17.78 0.79 -5.38
N CYS A 56 -17.56 0.57 -4.09
CA CYS A 56 -16.23 0.67 -3.49
C CYS A 56 -15.37 -0.52 -3.94
N GLN A 57 -14.18 -0.21 -4.45
CA GLN A 57 -13.16 -1.20 -4.77
C GLN A 57 -12.15 -1.24 -3.62
N PHE A 58 -11.79 -2.45 -3.18
CA PHE A 58 -10.83 -2.66 -2.11
C PHE A 58 -9.54 -3.23 -2.71
N LEU A 59 -8.42 -2.61 -2.38
CA LEU A 59 -7.10 -3.16 -2.68
C LEU A 59 -6.51 -3.78 -1.43
N PRO A 60 -5.82 -4.94 -1.54
CA PRO A 60 -5.12 -5.53 -0.42
C PRO A 60 -4.11 -4.55 0.19
N GLY A 61 -4.07 -4.48 1.52
CA GLY A 61 -3.01 -3.76 2.23
C GLY A 61 -1.68 -4.52 2.17
N ILE A 62 -0.59 -3.80 2.37
CA ILE A 62 0.77 -4.33 2.38
C ILE A 62 1.16 -4.56 3.84
N VAL A 63 1.45 -5.82 4.22
CA VAL A 63 1.84 -6.15 5.60
C VAL A 63 3.36 -6.01 5.74
N LEU A 64 3.78 -5.16 6.69
CA LEU A 64 5.19 -4.98 7.06
C LEU A 64 5.36 -5.50 8.49
N SER A 65 6.23 -6.50 8.71
CA SER A 65 6.41 -7.14 10.01
C SER A 65 7.87 -7.44 10.32
N VAL A 66 8.23 -7.38 11.60
CA VAL A 66 9.56 -7.78 12.11
C VAL A 66 9.93 -9.24 11.76
N LEU A 67 8.94 -10.07 11.42
CA LEU A 67 9.15 -11.45 10.97
C LEU A 67 9.77 -11.54 9.57
N ASP A 68 9.66 -10.47 8.76
CA ASP A 68 10.20 -10.40 7.40
C ASP A 68 10.82 -9.02 7.14
N LYS A 69 12.01 -8.81 7.72
CA LYS A 69 12.78 -7.57 7.53
C LYS A 69 13.17 -7.32 6.08
N ALA A 70 13.35 -8.38 5.28
CA ALA A 70 13.70 -8.26 3.87
C ALA A 70 12.56 -7.65 3.06
N ALA A 71 11.31 -8.05 3.31
CA ALA A 71 10.15 -7.43 2.69
C ALA A 71 10.00 -5.94 3.06
N ILE A 72 10.38 -5.55 4.28
CA ILE A 72 10.38 -4.14 4.71
C ILE A 72 11.39 -3.32 3.90
N THR A 73 12.64 -3.80 3.79
CA THR A 73 13.67 -3.10 3.01
C THR A 73 13.27 -2.96 1.53
N ALA A 74 12.79 -4.04 0.91
CA ALA A 74 12.33 -4.00 -0.48
C ALA A 74 11.17 -3.02 -0.70
N TRP A 75 10.25 -2.92 0.27
CA TRP A 75 9.16 -1.95 0.23
C TRP A 75 9.69 -0.51 0.32
N VAL A 76 10.66 -0.23 1.20
CA VAL A 76 11.28 1.11 1.31
C VAL A 76 11.97 1.49 0.00
N ASP A 77 12.80 0.61 -0.56
CA ASP A 77 13.54 0.88 -1.81
C ASP A 77 12.60 1.20 -2.98
N THR A 78 11.44 0.53 -3.02
CA THR A 78 10.42 0.74 -4.07
C THR A 78 9.69 2.07 -3.91
N ASN A 79 9.38 2.48 -2.68
CA ASN A 79 8.51 3.64 -2.40
C ASN A 79 9.30 4.94 -2.12
N TYR A 80 10.56 4.83 -1.73
CA TYR A 80 11.45 5.95 -1.41
C TYR A 80 12.82 5.79 -2.11
N PRO A 81 12.85 5.73 -3.46
CA PRO A 81 14.12 5.70 -4.19
C PRO A 81 14.86 7.03 -3.98
N GLY A 82 16.12 6.95 -3.54
CA GLY A 82 17.01 8.10 -3.34
C GLY A 82 17.39 8.84 -4.62
#